data_AF-A0A8S3CYJ9-F1
#
_entry.id   AF-A0A8S3CYJ9-F1
#
_cell.length_a   1.000
_cell.length_b   1.000
_cell.length_c   1.000
_cell.angle_alpha   90.00
_cell.angle_beta   90.00
_cell.angle_gamma   90.00
#
_symmetry.space_group_name_H-M   'P 1'
#
loop_
_entity.id
_entity.type
_entity.pdbx_description
1 polymer ?
#
loop_
_entity_poly.entity_id
_entity_poly.type
_entity_poly.pdbx_seq_one_letter_code
_entity_poly.pdbx_strand_id
1 'polypeptide(L)'
;VLVKEKLSPSDSVLVTGSCEQLGEWTPNRCIPLTRIDRTEAGEIWSTNIKVNGPQRTFYRYVIAQIIRTDDDMNLIIKRCK
;
A
#
# COMPACT_ATOMS: atom_id res chain seq x y z
N VAL A 1 -0.63 -14.80 -3.02
CA VAL A 1 -1.29 -14.72 -1.71
C VAL A 1 -2.62 -14.01 -1.90
N LEU A 2 -3.74 -14.68 -1.64
CA LEU A 2 -5.09 -14.10 -1.74
C LEU A 2 -5.51 -13.57 -0.37
N VAL A 3 -5.80 -12.28 -0.28
CA VAL A 3 -6.31 -11.63 0.93
C VAL A 3 -7.80 -11.37 0.73
N LYS A 4 -8.66 -12.13 1.42
CA LYS A 4 -10.11 -11.88 1.49
C LYS A 4 -10.42 -11.16 2.79
N GLU A 5 -10.46 -9.83 2.77
CA GLU A 5 -10.78 -9.00 3.94
C GLU A 5 -11.69 -7.84 3.56
N LYS A 6 -12.61 -7.49 4.47
CA LYS A 6 -13.59 -6.41 4.28
C LYS A 6 -12.96 -5.10 4.76
N LEU A 7 -12.36 -4.35 3.85
CA LEU A 7 -11.79 -3.03 4.13
C LEU A 7 -12.89 -2.06 4.55
N SER A 8 -12.63 -1.22 5.56
CA SER A 8 -13.52 -0.09 5.87
C SER A 8 -13.48 0.90 4.70
N PRO A 9 -14.54 1.70 4.45
CA PRO A 9 -14.56 2.65 3.33
C PRO A 9 -13.40 3.66 3.33
N SER A 10 -12.83 3.92 4.50
CA SER A 10 -11.68 4.81 4.72
C SER A 10 -10.31 4.13 4.59
N ASP A 11 -10.26 2.81 4.48
CA ASP A 11 -8.99 2.10 4.36
C ASP A 11 -8.42 2.23 2.96
N SER A 12 -7.10 2.30 2.89
CA SER A 12 -6.33 2.26 1.66
C SER A 12 -5.32 1.12 1.72
N VAL A 13 -5.06 0.52 0.57
CA VAL A 13 -3.96 -0.43 0.40
C VAL A 13 -2.74 0.35 -0.08
N LEU A 14 -1.61 0.13 0.58
CA LEU A 14 -0.31 0.68 0.21
C LEU A 14 0.69 -0.45 0.00
N VAL A 15 1.81 -0.15 -0.63
CA VAL A 15 2.95 -1.05 -0.78
C VAL A 15 4.22 -0.39 -0.26
N THR A 16 5.05 -1.19 0.40
CA THR A 16 6.43 -0.81 0.74
C THR A 16 7.35 -2.01 0.53
N GLY A 17 8.65 -1.75 0.41
CA GLY A 17 9.61 -2.75 -0.04
C GLY A 17 11.04 -2.43 0.32
N SER A 18 11.94 -3.31 -0.13
CA SER A 18 13.36 -3.30 0.24
C SER A 18 14.21 -2.23 -0.44
N CYS A 19 13.67 -1.52 -1.43
CA CYS A 19 14.40 -0.52 -2.19
C CYS A 19 13.80 0.88 -2.01
N GLU A 20 14.58 1.88 -2.42
CA GLU A 20 14.19 3.29 -2.39
C GLU A 20 12.85 3.56 -3.09
N GLN A 21 12.64 2.95 -4.27
CA GLN A 21 11.40 3.13 -5.04
C GLN A 21 10.19 2.49 -4.38
N LEU A 22 10.39 1.72 -3.31
CA LEU A 22 9.35 1.13 -2.47
C LEU A 22 9.40 1.65 -1.02
N GLY A 23 10.14 2.74 -0.77
CA GLY A 23 10.17 3.40 0.53
C GLY A 23 10.96 2.69 1.62
N GLU A 24 11.78 1.68 1.29
CA GLU A 24 12.74 1.04 2.21
C GLU A 24 12.10 0.60 3.54
N TRP A 25 10.94 -0.05 3.46
CA TRP A 25 10.13 -0.49 4.60
C TRP A 25 9.64 0.61 5.54
N THR A 26 9.84 1.88 5.20
CA THR A 26 9.46 3.03 6.01
C THR A 26 7.96 3.28 5.89
N PRO A 27 7.18 3.23 6.98
CA PRO A 27 5.74 3.42 6.92
C PRO A 27 5.32 4.70 6.20
N ASN A 28 5.93 5.84 6.54
CA ASN A 28 5.59 7.14 5.96
C ASN A 28 6.01 7.29 4.48
N ARG A 29 6.72 6.31 3.93
CA ARG A 29 7.10 6.22 2.51
C ARG A 29 6.37 5.10 1.78
N CYS A 30 5.33 4.52 2.39
CA CYS A 30 4.45 3.59 1.71
C CYS A 30 3.77 4.27 0.52
N ILE A 31 3.68 3.54 -0.58
CA ILE A 31 3.11 4.05 -1.83
C ILE A 31 1.64 3.62 -1.89
N PRO A 32 0.69 4.56 -2.00
CA PRO A 32 -0.72 4.20 -2.08
C PRO A 32 -1.03 3.52 -3.42
N LEU A 33 -1.85 2.46 -3.36
CA LEU A 33 -2.44 1.84 -4.54
C LEU A 33 -3.75 2.55 -4.89
N THR A 34 -4.13 2.46 -6.16
CA THR A 34 -5.44 2.92 -6.65
C THR A 34 -6.40 1.74 -6.72
N ARG A 35 -7.61 1.90 -6.16
CA ARG A 35 -8.69 0.92 -6.31
C ARG A 35 -9.22 0.99 -7.74
N ILE A 36 -9.12 -0.10 -8.49
CA ILE A 36 -9.53 -0.16 -9.90
C ILE A 36 -10.84 -0.92 -10.11
N ASP A 37 -11.23 -1.78 -9.16
CA ASP A 37 -12.49 -2.52 -9.24
C ASP A 37 -13.01 -2.90 -7.84
N ARG A 38 -14.33 -3.10 -7.73
CA ARG A 38 -15.02 -3.59 -6.55
C ARG A 38 -16.04 -4.65 -6.96
N THR A 39 -15.72 -5.89 -6.59
CA THR A 39 -16.57 -7.07 -6.86
C THR A 39 -17.14 -7.62 -5.55
N GLU A 40 -18.09 -8.55 -5.65
CA GLU A 40 -18.60 -9.28 -4.47
C GLU A 40 -17.50 -10.13 -3.79
N ALA A 41 -16.47 -10.55 -4.52
CA ALA A 41 -15.35 -11.33 -4.01
C ALA A 41 -14.27 -10.46 -3.31
N GLY A 42 -14.35 -9.13 -3.43
CA GLY A 42 -13.39 -8.19 -2.86
C GLY A 42 -13.05 -7.03 -3.80
N GLU A 43 -12.06 -6.23 -3.39
CA GLU A 43 -11.59 -5.06 -4.12
C GLU A 43 -10.26 -5.34 -4.81
N ILE A 44 -10.07 -4.79 -6.01
CA ILE A 44 -8.83 -4.88 -6.76
C ILE A 44 -8.10 -3.54 -6.68
N TRP A 45 -6.82 -3.61 -6.29
CA TRP A 45 -5.94 -2.46 -6.10
C TRP A 45 -4.70 -2.61 -6.99
N SER A 46 -4.26 -1.52 -7.61
CA SER A 46 -3.13 -1.53 -8.53
C SER A 46 -2.30 -0.25 -8.45
N THR A 47 -1.02 -0.38 -8.78
CA THR A 47 -0.08 0.72 -9.01
C THR A 47 1.05 0.24 -9.92
N ASN A 48 1.72 1.16 -10.61
CA ASN A 48 2.88 0.86 -11.44
C ASN A 48 4.11 1.52 -10.82
N ILE A 49 5.09 0.72 -10.41
CA ILE A 49 6.32 1.21 -9.77
C ILE A 49 7.51 0.74 -10.62
N LYS A 50 8.31 1.69 -11.10
CA LYS A 50 9.58 1.39 -11.74
C LYS A 50 10.60 1.10 -10.66
N VAL A 51 11.10 -0.12 -10.62
CA VAL A 51 12.20 -0.52 -9.74
C VAL A 51 13.49 -0.50 -10.55
N ASN A 52 14.52 0.15 -10.04
CA ASN A 52 15.80 0.24 -10.73
C ASN A 52 16.69 -0.97 -10.37
N GLY A 53 17.26 -1.60 -11.39
CA GLY A 53 18.35 -2.57 -11.25
C GLY A 53 17.94 -4.05 -11.28
N PRO A 54 18.92 -4.95 -11.51
CA PRO A 54 18.69 -6.40 -11.60
C PRO A 54 18.52 -7.10 -10.25
N GLN A 55 18.38 -6.32 -9.16
CA GLN A 55 18.39 -6.87 -7.81
C GLN A 55 17.04 -7.44 -7.42
N ARG A 56 17.07 -8.54 -6.66
CA ARG A 56 15.87 -9.14 -6.10
C ARG A 56 15.21 -8.17 -5.13
N THR A 57 13.99 -7.76 -5.45
CA THR A 57 13.23 -6.81 -4.66
C THR A 57 12.14 -7.53 -3.88
N PHE A 58 11.99 -7.17 -2.61
CA PHE A 58 10.95 -7.68 -1.74
C PHE A 58 9.95 -6.57 -1.44
N TYR A 59 8.67 -6.93 -1.31
CA TYR A 59 7.62 -5.98 -0.99
C TYR A 59 6.56 -6.63 -0.10
N ARG A 60 5.78 -5.80 0.59
CA ARG A 60 4.64 -6.20 1.40
C ARG A 60 3.50 -5.19 1.23
N TYR A 61 2.28 -5.63 1.47
CA TYR A 61 1.12 -4.74 1.43
C TYR A 61 0.81 -4.23 2.83
N VAL A 62 0.38 -2.97 2.90
CA VAL A 62 -0.02 -2.31 4.14
C VAL A 62 -1.46 -1.86 3.99
N ILE A 63 -2.29 -2.17 4.98
CA ILE A 63 -3.64 -1.61 5.09
C ILE A 63 -3.57 -0.51 6.13
N ALA A 64 -3.87 0.72 5.72
CA ALA A 64 -3.84 1.88 6.60
C ALA A 64 -4.98 2.84 6.28
N GLN A 65 -5.34 3.66 7.27
CA GLN A 65 -6.08 4.89 7.00
C GLN A 65 -5.08 6.01 6.73
N ILE A 66 -5.28 6.70 5.60
CA ILE A 66 -4.49 7.88 5.23
C ILE A 66 -5.22 9.10 5.78
N ILE A 67 -4.62 9.76 6.77
CA ILE A 67 -5.11 11.02 7.31
C ILE A 67 -4.28 12.14 6.67
N ARG A 68 -4.92 12.93 5.82
CA ARG A 68 -4.33 14.14 5.26
C ARG A 68 -4.63 15.28 6.22
N THR A 69 -3.60 15.78 6.88
CA THR A 69 -3.63 17.08 7.57
C THR A 69 -2.95 18.10 6.67
N ASP A 70 -3.31 19.39 6.79
CA ASP A 70 -2.81 20.44 5.90
C ASP A 70 -1.27 20.52 5.84
N ASP A 71 -0.59 20.04 6.89
CA ASP A 71 0.87 20.08 7.01
C ASP A 71 1.55 18.71 6.87
N ASP A 72 0.83 17.58 6.86
CA ASP A 72 1.44 16.24 6.88
C ASP A 72 0.53 15.09 6.39
N MET A 73 1.15 14.06 5.82
CA MET A 73 0.50 12.76 5.56
C MET A 73 0.77 11.81 6.73
N ASN A 74 -0.27 11.56 7.54
CA ASN A 74 -0.19 10.62 8.65
C ASN A 74 -0.83 9.28 8.28
N LEU A 75 -0.13 8.19 8.58
CA LEU A 75 -0.60 6.82 8.34
C LEU A 75 -0.95 6.13 9.65
N ILE A 76 -2.22 5.78 9.83
CA ILE A 76 -2.62 4.84 10.87
C ILE A 76 -2.51 3.44 10.28
N ILE A 77 -1.39 2.77 10.54
CA ILE A 77 -1.16 1.39 10.10
C ILE A 77 -2.10 0.47 10.88
N LYS A 78 -3.01 -0.20 10.17
CA LYS A 78 -3.88 -1.21 10.77
C LYS A 78 -3.26 -2.60 10.69
N ARG A 79 -2.65 -2.94 9.55
CA ARG A 79 -1.98 -4.24 9.32
C ARG A 79 -0.87 -4.15 8.27
N CYS A 80 0.15 -5.00 8.45
CA CYS A 80 1.15 -5.33 7.43
C CYS A 80 0.94 -6.79 7.01
N LYS A 81 0.87 -7.07 5.70
CA LYS A 81 0.70 -8.42 5.14
C LYS A 81 1.81 -8.76 4.15
#